data_AF-A0A9P6HXL9-F1
#
_entry.id   AF-A0A9P6HXL9-F1
#
_cell.length_a   1.000
_cell.length_b   1.000
_cell.length_c   1.000
_cell.angle_alpha   90.00
_cell.angle_beta   90.00
_cell.angle_gamma   90.00
#
_symmetry.space_group_name_H-M   'P 1'
#
loop_
_entity.id
_entity.type
_entity.pdbx_description
1 polymer ?
#
loop_
_entity_poly.entity_id
_entity_poly.type
_entity_poly.pdbx_seq_one_letter_code
_entity_poly.pdbx_strand_id
1 'polypeptide(L)'
;MLVRNRLSAENPTKHSPPTCQICEHFSPFKSDPPSSSSSLDPGNEFPFRSLVHPFFTDLLRQTAKMIIYKDILTGDEIISDSYDLKEVGGAVYEADCAMITEGAVNVDTGANASAEEAEEGTEDAEVKVNNIVHSFRLQSTSFDKKGYLAYLKGYMKAVKTKLQEKGADEAKIKEFETGASKYVKEHLLPNFKDFEFYTGESMDPDGMVVLLNYREDGTTPYIVAWKHGLEEMKV
;
A
#
# COMPACT_ATOMS: atom_id res chain seq x y z
N MET A 1 9.24 64.93 23.04
CA MET A 1 9.62 65.34 21.67
C MET A 1 9.55 64.08 20.79
N LEU A 2 8.39 63.80 20.23
CA LEU A 2 8.17 62.68 19.30
C LEU A 2 7.24 63.21 18.21
N VAL A 3 7.87 63.71 17.14
CA VAL A 3 7.25 64.18 15.91
C VAL A 3 7.56 63.13 14.85
N ARG A 4 6.52 62.61 14.19
CA ARG A 4 6.53 62.09 12.82
C ARG A 4 5.07 61.77 12.47
N ASN A 5 4.37 62.76 11.91
CA ASN A 5 4.16 62.98 10.48
C ASN A 5 3.23 61.96 9.83
N ARG A 6 2.03 62.48 9.61
CA ARG A 6 0.96 62.06 8.71
C ARG A 6 1.43 62.32 7.27
N LEU A 7 1.10 61.45 6.32
CA LEU A 7 0.27 61.78 5.13
C LEU A 7 0.38 60.75 3.99
N SER A 8 -0.82 60.41 3.52
CA SER A 8 -1.27 60.21 2.14
C SER A 8 -0.88 58.95 1.38
N ALA A 9 -1.92 58.13 1.25
CA ALA A 9 -2.14 57.17 0.17
C ALA A 9 -2.47 57.91 -1.13
N GLU A 10 -1.84 57.48 -2.23
CA GLU A 10 -2.30 57.68 -3.60
C GLU A 10 -2.10 56.38 -4.40
N ASN A 11 -3.17 55.92 -5.02
CA ASN A 11 -3.23 54.92 -6.10
C ASN A 11 -3.57 55.74 -7.36
N PRO A 12 -3.00 55.46 -8.56
CA PRO A 12 -3.77 54.64 -9.51
C PRO A 12 -2.95 53.87 -10.57
N THR A 13 -3.66 52.95 -11.24
CA THR A 13 -3.52 52.49 -12.65
C THR A 13 -2.88 51.12 -12.96
N LYS A 14 -3.80 50.16 -13.24
CA LYS A 14 -3.95 49.37 -14.48
C LYS A 14 -2.67 48.88 -15.19
N HIS A 15 -2.46 47.55 -15.16
CA HIS A 15 -2.07 46.81 -16.37
C HIS A 15 -2.62 45.38 -16.34
N SER A 16 -3.59 45.12 -17.22
CA SER A 16 -4.04 43.81 -17.66
C SER A 16 -3.01 43.21 -18.64
N PRO A 17 -2.68 41.91 -18.57
CA PRO A 17 -1.89 41.26 -19.62
C PRO A 17 -2.76 41.04 -20.88
N PRO A 18 -2.19 41.18 -22.10
CA PRO A 18 -2.93 41.02 -23.34
C PRO A 18 -3.23 39.54 -23.63
N THR A 19 -4.49 39.30 -23.97
CA THR A 19 -5.01 38.11 -24.64
C THR A 19 -4.32 37.90 -25.98
N CYS A 20 -3.69 36.74 -26.16
CA CYS A 20 -3.19 36.30 -27.46
C CYS A 20 -4.38 35.77 -28.29
N GLN A 21 -4.79 36.57 -29.26
CA GLN A 21 -5.89 36.29 -30.17
C GLN A 21 -5.30 36.25 -31.59
N ILE A 22 -5.04 35.05 -32.10
CA ILE A 22 -4.94 34.80 -33.54
C ILE A 22 -5.88 33.65 -33.85
N CYS A 23 -6.96 34.01 -34.51
CA CYS A 23 -7.96 33.15 -35.10
C CYS A 23 -7.42 32.48 -36.37
N GLU A 24 -7.84 31.22 -36.55
CA GLU A 24 -8.48 30.67 -37.75
C GLU A 24 -7.90 30.97 -39.14
N HIS A 25 -7.36 29.93 -39.79
CA HIS A 25 -7.90 29.42 -41.06
C HIS A 25 -7.09 28.20 -41.53
N PHE A 26 -7.66 26.99 -41.47
CA PHE A 26 -7.91 26.14 -42.66
C PHE A 26 -8.50 24.79 -42.21
N SER A 27 -9.70 24.52 -42.73
CA SER A 27 -10.49 23.31 -42.52
C SER A 27 -10.00 22.14 -43.40
N PRO A 28 -10.77 21.05 -43.63
CA PRO A 28 -10.46 19.72 -43.12
C PRO A 28 -10.06 18.74 -44.22
N PHE A 29 -9.09 17.85 -43.96
CA PHE A 29 -8.80 16.76 -44.88
C PHE A 29 -9.78 15.60 -44.63
N LYS A 30 -10.85 15.55 -45.43
CA LYS A 30 -11.63 14.33 -45.70
C LYS A 30 -11.18 13.77 -47.04
N SER A 31 -10.83 12.49 -47.07
CA SER A 31 -10.96 11.66 -48.27
C SER A 31 -11.26 10.21 -47.87
N ASP A 32 -12.18 9.64 -48.63
CA ASP A 32 -13.04 8.48 -48.40
C ASP A 32 -12.33 7.09 -48.53
N PRO A 33 -13.01 5.97 -48.18
CA PRO A 33 -12.43 4.62 -48.19
C PRO A 33 -12.62 3.91 -49.54
N PRO A 34 -11.84 2.86 -49.87
CA PRO A 34 -12.18 1.99 -50.98
C PRO A 34 -13.08 0.82 -50.56
N SER A 35 -14.20 0.79 -51.27
CA SER A 35 -15.16 -0.27 -51.56
C SER A 35 -14.69 -1.74 -51.54
N SER A 36 -15.61 -2.55 -51.02
CA SER A 36 -15.98 -3.93 -51.38
C SER A 36 -15.53 -4.49 -52.74
N SER A 37 -15.11 -5.75 -52.76
CA SER A 37 -15.59 -6.70 -53.78
C SER A 37 -15.60 -8.14 -53.25
N SER A 38 -16.72 -8.79 -53.55
CA SER A 38 -17.13 -10.16 -53.24
C SER A 38 -16.57 -11.16 -54.24
N SER A 39 -16.16 -12.35 -53.78
CA SER A 39 -16.29 -13.58 -54.58
C SER A 39 -16.57 -14.75 -53.65
N LEU A 40 -17.74 -15.34 -53.84
CA LEU A 40 -18.18 -16.61 -53.27
C LEU A 40 -17.91 -17.66 -54.35
N ASP A 41 -17.28 -18.78 -53.98
CA ASP A 41 -17.46 -20.05 -54.68
C ASP A 41 -17.84 -21.14 -53.65
N PRO A 42 -18.84 -22.00 -53.95
CA PRO A 42 -19.40 -22.94 -53.01
C PRO A 42 -18.88 -24.38 -53.20
N GLY A 43 -18.80 -25.11 -52.09
CA GLY A 43 -19.02 -26.56 -52.03
C GLY A 43 -17.81 -27.45 -52.32
N ASN A 44 -17.20 -28.00 -51.27
CA ASN A 44 -17.26 -29.45 -51.07
C ASN A 44 -17.01 -29.83 -49.61
N GLU A 45 -17.70 -30.88 -49.19
CA GLU A 45 -18.05 -31.22 -47.82
C GLU A 45 -16.92 -31.84 -46.96
N PHE A 46 -17.03 -31.54 -45.67
CA PHE A 46 -16.59 -32.25 -44.46
C PHE A 46 -16.58 -33.80 -44.60
N PRO A 47 -15.72 -34.55 -43.85
CA PRO A 47 -15.97 -34.64 -42.40
C PRO A 47 -14.79 -34.87 -41.44
N PHE A 48 -15.10 -34.46 -40.21
CA PHE A 48 -14.75 -35.07 -38.93
C PHE A 48 -13.46 -34.67 -38.19
N ARG A 49 -13.68 -34.42 -36.89
CA ARG A 49 -12.75 -34.24 -35.76
C ARG A 49 -12.02 -32.90 -35.64
N SER A 50 -12.54 -32.05 -34.77
CA SER A 50 -12.03 -31.96 -33.39
C SER A 50 -12.57 -30.67 -32.76
N LEU A 51 -13.63 -30.79 -31.95
CA LEU A 51 -14.15 -29.69 -31.16
C LEU A 51 -13.24 -29.51 -29.93
N VAL A 52 -12.20 -28.70 -30.05
CA VAL A 52 -11.54 -28.06 -28.90
C VAL A 52 -11.67 -26.55 -29.10
N HIS A 53 -12.50 -25.95 -28.24
CA HIS A 53 -12.80 -24.53 -28.22
C HIS A 53 -11.53 -23.71 -27.94
N PRO A 54 -11.26 -22.63 -28.70
CA PRO A 54 -10.15 -21.73 -28.44
C PRO A 54 -10.62 -20.51 -27.64
N PHE A 55 -11.27 -20.67 -26.49
CA PHE A 55 -11.72 -19.55 -25.65
C PHE A 55 -12.03 -20.02 -24.22
N PHE A 56 -11.04 -20.05 -23.33
CA PHE A 56 -11.11 -19.58 -21.94
C PHE A 56 -9.86 -20.02 -21.18
N THR A 57 -9.10 -19.03 -20.70
CA THR A 57 -8.29 -19.09 -19.47
C THR A 57 -7.43 -20.34 -19.24
N ASP A 58 -6.20 -20.33 -19.72
CA ASP A 58 -5.10 -20.89 -18.92
C ASP A 58 -3.81 -20.07 -19.08
N LEU A 59 -4.00 -18.76 -19.17
CA LEU A 59 -3.02 -17.78 -18.73
C LEU A 59 -3.04 -17.83 -17.20
N LEU A 60 -1.88 -18.09 -16.60
CA LEU A 60 -1.62 -18.24 -15.16
C LEU A 60 -1.62 -19.66 -14.60
N ARG A 61 -0.96 -20.61 -15.28
CA ARG A 61 0.06 -21.40 -14.58
C ARG A 61 1.31 -20.55 -14.36
N GLN A 62 1.13 -19.37 -13.78
CA GLN A 62 2.22 -18.64 -13.17
C GLN A 62 2.58 -19.48 -11.96
N THR A 63 3.77 -20.06 -11.95
CA THR A 63 4.47 -20.30 -10.70
C THR A 63 4.52 -18.95 -10.00
N ALA A 64 3.49 -18.61 -9.22
CA ALA A 64 3.42 -17.37 -8.47
C ALA A 64 4.55 -17.44 -7.45
N LYS A 65 5.72 -16.91 -7.85
CA LYS A 65 6.79 -16.61 -6.92
C LYS A 65 6.21 -15.59 -5.97
N MET A 66 5.91 -16.01 -4.75
CA MET A 66 5.48 -15.12 -3.68
C MET A 66 6.62 -14.12 -3.43
N ILE A 67 6.25 -12.88 -3.15
CA ILE A 67 7.19 -11.81 -2.82
C ILE A 67 7.01 -11.48 -1.34
N ILE A 68 8.10 -11.58 -0.60
CA ILE A 68 8.19 -11.12 0.78
C ILE A 68 8.92 -9.79 0.77
N TYR A 69 8.33 -8.80 1.43
CA TYR A 69 8.90 -7.47 1.58
C TYR A 69 9.64 -7.39 2.92
N LYS A 70 10.92 -7.05 2.83
CA LYS A 70 11.81 -6.93 3.98
C LYS A 70 12.15 -5.47 4.26
N ASP A 71 12.28 -5.10 5.51
CA ASP A 71 12.80 -3.77 5.87
C ASP A 71 14.24 -3.64 5.37
N ILE A 72 14.54 -2.56 4.65
CA ILE A 72 15.88 -2.30 4.11
C ILE A 72 16.92 -1.97 5.20
N LEU A 73 16.46 -1.61 6.41
CA LEU A 73 17.34 -1.28 7.53
C LEU A 73 17.75 -2.52 8.32
N THR A 74 16.78 -3.34 8.73
CA THR A 74 17.00 -4.50 9.60
C THR A 74 17.07 -5.81 8.85
N GLY A 75 16.41 -5.92 7.70
CA GLY A 75 16.18 -7.18 6.98
C GLY A 75 14.99 -7.99 7.48
N ASP A 76 14.23 -7.47 8.44
CA ASP A 76 13.04 -8.14 9.00
C ASP A 76 11.93 -8.26 7.96
N GLU A 77 11.18 -9.35 8.02
CA GLU A 77 10.03 -9.59 7.16
C GLU A 77 8.82 -8.81 7.67
N ILE A 78 8.26 -7.94 6.83
CA ILE A 78 7.19 -7.02 7.24
C ILE A 78 5.84 -7.42 6.65
N ILE A 79 5.82 -7.74 5.36
CA ILE A 79 4.58 -8.04 4.62
C ILE A 79 4.87 -8.89 3.38
N SER A 80 3.84 -9.49 2.77
CA SER A 80 3.92 -10.23 1.51
C SER A 80 2.90 -9.70 0.49
N ASP A 81 3.18 -9.92 -0.79
CA ASP A 81 2.23 -9.73 -1.90
C ASP A 81 0.95 -10.57 -1.82
N SER A 82 0.88 -11.55 -0.91
CA SER A 82 -0.31 -12.38 -0.67
C SER A 82 -1.49 -11.64 0.00
N TYR A 83 -1.27 -10.41 0.46
CA TYR A 83 -2.26 -9.61 1.23
C TYR A 83 -2.85 -8.42 0.44
N ASP A 84 -2.87 -8.47 -0.89
CA ASP A 84 -3.45 -7.43 -1.77
C ASP A 84 -2.96 -6.00 -1.46
N LEU A 85 -1.66 -5.77 -1.67
CA LEU A 85 -1.00 -4.49 -1.35
C LEU A 85 -1.55 -3.34 -2.21
N LYS A 86 -2.15 -2.33 -1.56
CA LYS A 86 -2.63 -1.10 -2.18
C LYS A 86 -1.62 0.01 -1.97
N GLU A 87 -1.15 0.64 -3.05
CA GLU A 87 -0.28 1.80 -2.93
C GLU A 87 -1.10 3.07 -2.67
N VAL A 88 -0.80 3.76 -1.57
CA VAL A 88 -1.47 5.01 -1.20
C VAL A 88 -0.47 6.14 -1.12
N GLY A 89 -0.80 7.26 -1.80
CA GLY A 89 0.00 8.48 -1.76
C GLY A 89 1.43 8.34 -2.31
N GLY A 90 1.72 7.28 -3.06
CA GLY A 90 3.04 7.02 -3.64
C GLY A 90 4.13 6.66 -2.62
N ALA A 91 3.80 6.54 -1.33
CA ALA A 91 4.79 6.39 -0.26
C ALA A 91 4.55 5.23 0.69
N VAL A 92 3.33 4.71 0.74
CA VAL A 92 2.95 3.61 1.64
C VAL A 92 2.23 2.50 0.88
N TYR A 93 2.39 1.28 1.37
CA TYR A 93 1.51 0.16 1.07
C TYR A 93 0.52 -0.01 2.21
N GLU A 94 -0.73 -0.17 1.86
CA GLU A 94 -1.80 -0.58 2.76
C GLU A 94 -2.28 -1.98 2.42
N ALA A 95 -2.52 -2.80 3.42
CA ALA A 95 -3.06 -4.14 3.26
C ALA A 95 -4.19 -4.37 4.25
N ASP A 96 -5.32 -4.84 3.74
CA ASP A 96 -6.45 -5.19 4.58
C ASP A 96 -6.16 -6.51 5.31
N CYS A 97 -6.42 -6.54 6.60
CA CYS A 97 -6.14 -7.65 7.48
C CYS A 97 -7.43 -8.37 7.87
N ALA A 98 -7.30 -9.62 8.29
CA ALA A 98 -8.38 -10.41 8.84
C ALA A 98 -8.04 -10.84 10.27
N MET A 99 -9.05 -10.86 11.14
CA MET A 99 -8.93 -11.45 12.47
C MET A 99 -9.09 -12.96 12.35
N ILE A 100 -8.07 -13.73 12.72
CA ILE A 100 -8.04 -15.19 12.74
C ILE A 100 -8.09 -15.68 14.19
N THR A 101 -8.71 -16.83 14.43
CA THR A 101 -8.65 -17.48 15.74
C THR A 101 -7.34 -18.26 15.89
N GLU A 102 -6.55 -17.95 16.92
CA GLU A 102 -5.53 -18.87 17.45
C GLU A 102 -6.22 -19.95 18.30
N GLY A 103 -6.23 -21.23 17.86
CA GLY A 103 -6.67 -22.31 18.75
C GLY A 103 -7.32 -23.57 18.14
N ALA A 104 -7.68 -23.62 16.85
CA ALA A 104 -8.33 -24.82 16.29
C ALA A 104 -7.38 -25.99 15.97
N VAL A 105 -6.24 -26.09 16.66
CA VAL A 105 -5.38 -27.29 16.67
C VAL A 105 -5.00 -27.60 18.11
N ASN A 106 -6.01 -27.88 18.93
CA ASN A 106 -5.80 -28.73 20.09
C ASN A 106 -5.49 -30.13 19.55
N VAL A 107 -4.19 -30.44 19.41
CA VAL A 107 -3.75 -31.82 19.16
C VAL A 107 -4.13 -32.59 20.41
N ASP A 108 -5.27 -33.28 20.33
CA ASP A 108 -5.64 -34.40 21.19
C ASP A 108 -4.56 -35.49 21.07
N THR A 109 -3.43 -35.24 21.74
CA THR A 109 -2.40 -36.22 22.06
C THR A 109 -2.90 -36.97 23.28
N GLY A 110 -3.94 -37.77 23.04
CA GLY A 110 -4.55 -38.60 24.05
C GLY A 110 -3.53 -39.50 24.75
N ALA A 111 -3.53 -39.45 26.08
CA ALA A 111 -3.31 -40.60 26.96
C ALA A 111 -3.41 -40.20 28.44
N ASN A 112 -4.62 -39.93 28.94
CA ASN A 112 -5.01 -40.40 30.28
C ASN A 112 -6.55 -40.38 30.44
N ALA A 113 -7.20 -41.47 30.06
CA ALA A 113 -8.58 -41.71 30.46
C ALA A 113 -8.58 -42.22 31.91
N SER A 114 -8.68 -41.31 32.87
CA SER A 114 -9.15 -41.64 34.22
C SER A 114 -10.20 -40.61 34.62
N ALA A 115 -11.44 -41.07 34.62
CA ALA A 115 -12.62 -40.37 35.06
C ALA A 115 -12.46 -39.82 36.49
N GLU A 116 -12.93 -38.58 36.72
CA GLU A 116 -13.97 -38.22 37.70
C GLU A 116 -14.43 -36.77 37.43
N GLU A 117 -15.70 -36.51 37.73
CA GLU A 117 -16.48 -35.32 37.38
C GLU A 117 -15.94 -34.01 37.97
N ALA A 118 -15.93 -32.95 37.15
CA ALA A 118 -16.37 -31.61 37.52
C ALA A 118 -16.52 -30.76 36.27
N GLU A 119 -17.78 -30.55 35.90
CA GLU A 119 -18.25 -29.47 35.05
C GLU A 119 -17.84 -28.11 35.65
N GLU A 120 -16.89 -27.44 35.01
CA GLU A 120 -16.88 -25.99 34.87
C GLU A 120 -16.41 -25.69 33.45
N GLY A 121 -17.31 -25.14 32.65
CA GLY A 121 -17.07 -24.77 31.26
C GLY A 121 -15.83 -23.89 31.16
N THR A 122 -14.75 -24.45 30.64
CA THR A 122 -13.64 -23.66 30.14
C THR A 122 -14.17 -23.05 28.85
N GLU A 123 -14.62 -21.80 28.92
CA GLU A 123 -14.66 -20.96 27.73
C GLU A 123 -13.19 -20.86 27.28
N ASP A 124 -12.75 -21.80 26.43
CA ASP A 124 -11.55 -21.67 25.62
C ASP A 124 -11.72 -20.35 24.87
N ALA A 125 -11.17 -19.28 25.46
CA ALA A 125 -11.25 -17.95 24.90
C ALA A 125 -10.48 -17.97 23.59
N GLU A 126 -11.18 -18.19 22.48
CA GLU A 126 -10.67 -18.05 21.12
C GLU A 126 -9.91 -16.72 21.03
N VAL A 127 -8.58 -16.76 21.06
CA VAL A 127 -7.77 -15.55 20.95
C VAL A 127 -7.77 -15.16 19.48
N LYS A 128 -8.53 -14.11 19.15
CA LYS A 128 -8.53 -13.56 17.81
C LYS A 128 -7.31 -12.66 17.62
N VAL A 129 -6.47 -12.99 16.65
CA VAL A 129 -5.28 -12.22 16.28
C VAL A 129 -5.35 -11.73 14.85
N ASN A 130 -4.68 -10.63 14.55
CA ASN A 130 -4.55 -10.16 13.20
C ASN A 130 -3.63 -11.10 12.40
N ASN A 131 -4.11 -11.57 11.25
CA ASN A 131 -3.39 -12.54 10.41
C ASN A 131 -1.99 -12.07 9.98
N ILE A 132 -1.82 -10.78 9.63
CA ILE A 132 -0.53 -10.23 9.21
C ILE A 132 0.39 -10.11 10.42
N VAL A 133 -0.09 -9.53 11.52
CA VAL A 133 0.69 -9.39 12.76
C VAL A 133 1.19 -10.75 13.24
N HIS A 134 0.32 -11.76 13.23
CA HIS A 134 0.67 -13.12 13.62
C HIS A 134 1.66 -13.77 12.64
N SER A 135 1.42 -13.67 11.32
CA SER A 135 2.25 -14.34 10.30
C SER A 135 3.69 -13.83 10.27
N PHE A 136 3.89 -12.52 10.44
CA PHE A 136 5.21 -11.88 10.45
C PHE A 136 5.74 -11.66 11.87
N ARG A 137 5.05 -12.20 12.90
CA ARG A 137 5.43 -12.10 14.32
C ARG A 137 5.73 -10.67 14.76
N LEU A 138 4.95 -9.72 14.25
CA LEU A 138 5.14 -8.31 14.55
C LEU A 138 4.88 -8.05 16.04
N GLN A 139 5.75 -7.25 16.66
CA GLN A 139 5.72 -6.98 18.09
C GLN A 139 5.03 -5.64 18.36
N SER A 140 3.98 -5.65 19.18
CA SER A 140 3.27 -4.43 19.56
C SER A 140 4.19 -3.47 20.32
N THR A 141 4.12 -2.19 20.00
CA THR A 141 4.83 -1.12 20.71
C THR A 141 3.91 0.10 20.89
N SER A 142 4.37 1.11 21.61
CA SER A 142 3.60 2.32 21.85
C SER A 142 4.46 3.55 21.68
N PHE A 143 3.86 4.62 21.14
CA PHE A 143 4.51 5.90 21.00
C PHE A 143 3.60 7.03 21.46
N ASP A 144 4.20 8.06 22.07
CA ASP A 144 3.56 9.37 22.10
C ASP A 144 3.75 10.10 20.76
N LYS A 145 2.87 11.07 20.48
CA LYS A 145 2.88 11.80 19.20
C LYS A 145 4.20 12.51 18.92
N LYS A 146 4.89 13.04 19.93
CA LYS A 146 6.18 13.71 19.74
C LYS A 146 7.31 12.70 19.53
N GLY A 147 7.33 11.64 20.31
CA GLY A 147 8.27 10.53 20.21
C GLY A 147 8.22 9.88 18.84
N TYR A 148 7.01 9.53 18.36
CA TYR A 148 6.85 8.95 17.03
C TYR A 148 7.32 9.87 15.91
N LEU A 149 7.02 11.17 15.97
CA LEU A 149 7.49 12.13 14.95
C LEU A 149 9.01 12.32 14.97
N ALA A 150 9.65 12.18 16.12
CA ALA A 150 11.11 12.21 16.22
C ALA A 150 11.72 10.95 15.60
N TYR A 151 11.21 9.78 15.99
CA TYR A 151 11.59 8.48 15.44
C TYR A 151 11.40 8.45 13.91
N LEU A 152 10.22 8.84 13.42
CA LEU A 152 9.91 8.81 11.98
C LEU A 152 10.85 9.69 11.17
N LYS A 153 11.26 10.85 11.69
CA LYS A 153 12.26 11.70 11.03
C LYS A 153 13.64 11.04 10.96
N GLY A 154 14.03 10.29 11.99
CA GLY A 154 15.26 9.50 12.00
C GLY A 154 15.19 8.38 10.96
N TYR A 155 14.12 7.59 11.03
CA TYR A 155 13.82 6.50 10.10
C TYR A 155 13.83 6.95 8.63
N MET A 156 13.13 8.04 8.29
CA MET A 156 13.07 8.57 6.92
C MET A 156 14.46 8.97 6.37
N LYS A 157 15.35 9.47 7.24
CA LYS A 157 16.73 9.79 6.85
C LYS A 157 17.54 8.51 6.62
N ALA A 158 17.41 7.52 7.50
CA ALA A 158 18.09 6.23 7.35
C ALA A 158 17.68 5.52 6.05
N VAL A 159 16.37 5.48 5.75
CA VAL A 159 15.83 4.95 4.49
C VAL A 159 16.40 5.70 3.30
N LYS A 160 16.42 7.04 3.33
CA LYS A 160 17.00 7.84 2.25
C LYS A 160 18.48 7.51 2.02
N THR A 161 19.27 7.40 3.08
CA THR A 161 20.70 7.02 2.97
C THR A 161 20.85 5.63 2.35
N LYS A 162 20.05 4.65 2.77
CA LYS A 162 20.07 3.30 2.21
C LYS A 162 19.63 3.25 0.75
N LEU A 163 18.62 4.02 0.36
CA LEU A 163 18.20 4.15 -1.04
C LEU A 163 19.31 4.74 -1.91
N GLN A 164 20.03 5.75 -1.41
CA GLN A 164 21.19 6.33 -2.10
C GLN A 164 22.34 5.33 -2.24
N GLU A 165 22.64 4.56 -1.19
CA GLU A 165 23.66 3.49 -1.22
C GLU A 165 23.32 2.40 -2.24
N LYS A 166 22.03 2.05 -2.38
CA LYS A 166 21.53 1.10 -3.37
C LYS A 166 21.42 1.67 -4.80
N GLY A 167 21.79 2.93 -5.01
CA GLY A 167 21.77 3.57 -6.32
C GLY A 167 20.36 3.91 -6.83
N ALA A 168 19.40 4.14 -5.93
CA ALA A 168 18.06 4.57 -6.32
C ALA A 168 18.08 5.95 -6.98
N ASP A 169 17.25 6.13 -8.00
CA ASP A 169 17.12 7.40 -8.71
C ASP A 169 16.69 8.54 -7.78
N GLU A 170 17.20 9.75 -8.03
CA GLU A 170 16.78 10.95 -7.30
C GLU A 170 15.26 11.20 -7.36
N ALA A 171 14.62 10.78 -8.45
CA ALA A 171 13.17 10.88 -8.62
C ALA A 171 12.42 10.07 -7.55
N LYS A 172 12.84 8.82 -7.28
CA LYS A 172 12.25 7.95 -6.26
C LYS A 172 12.45 8.51 -4.86
N ILE A 173 13.62 9.07 -4.58
CA ILE A 173 13.91 9.71 -3.29
C ILE A 173 13.00 10.93 -3.08
N LYS A 174 12.80 11.75 -4.10
CA LYS A 174 11.89 12.92 -4.02
C LYS A 174 10.43 12.51 -3.88
N GLU A 175 10.02 11.46 -4.58
CA GLU A 175 8.68 10.86 -4.45
C GLU A 175 8.44 10.38 -3.02
N PHE A 176 9.39 9.65 -2.44
CA PHE A 176 9.34 9.23 -1.04
C PHE A 176 9.21 10.41 -0.07
N GLU A 177 10.09 11.41 -0.17
CA GLU A 177 10.07 12.55 0.75
C GLU A 177 8.74 13.33 0.67
N THR A 178 8.22 13.51 -0.53
CA THR A 178 6.97 14.26 -0.78
C THR A 178 5.76 13.46 -0.32
N GLY A 179 5.67 12.19 -0.74
CA GLY A 179 4.57 11.30 -0.40
C GLY A 179 4.53 11.00 1.10
N ALA A 180 5.67 10.78 1.74
CA ALA A 180 5.74 10.56 3.18
C ALA A 180 5.31 11.81 3.96
N SER A 181 5.80 12.99 3.58
CA SER A 181 5.40 14.27 4.21
C SER A 181 3.89 14.52 4.07
N LYS A 182 3.31 14.18 2.91
CA LYS A 182 1.88 14.28 2.66
C LYS A 182 1.10 13.30 3.53
N TYR A 183 1.47 12.02 3.51
CA TYR A 183 0.80 10.97 4.27
C TYR A 183 0.81 11.25 5.77
N VAL A 184 1.95 11.71 6.31
CA VAL A 184 2.06 12.08 7.72
C VAL A 184 1.09 13.19 8.08
N LYS A 185 0.96 14.21 7.23
CA LYS A 185 0.10 15.38 7.51
C LYS A 185 -1.38 15.08 7.37
N GLU A 186 -1.75 14.33 6.33
CA GLU A 186 -3.14 14.13 5.94
C GLU A 186 -3.80 12.93 6.65
N HIS A 187 -3.04 11.85 6.90
CA HIS A 187 -3.60 10.61 7.44
C HIS A 187 -3.09 10.30 8.85
N LEU A 188 -1.78 10.45 9.09
CA LEU A 188 -1.17 10.01 10.34
C LEU A 188 -1.42 10.97 11.51
N LEU A 189 -1.14 12.26 11.34
CA LEU A 189 -1.24 13.25 12.42
C LEU A 189 -2.67 13.48 12.95
N PRO A 190 -3.71 13.50 12.11
CA PRO A 190 -5.09 13.64 12.57
C PRO A 190 -5.57 12.41 13.36
N ASN A 191 -5.21 11.22 12.89
CA ASN A 191 -5.70 9.93 13.42
C ASN A 191 -4.68 9.22 14.32
N PHE A 192 -3.66 9.93 14.82
CA PHE A 192 -2.52 9.34 15.55
C PHE A 192 -2.95 8.44 16.72
N LYS A 193 -4.05 8.79 17.39
CA LYS A 193 -4.55 8.04 18.55
C LYS A 193 -5.23 6.73 18.18
N ASP A 194 -5.67 6.60 16.93
CA ASP A 194 -6.37 5.43 16.42
C ASP A 194 -5.38 4.42 15.82
N PHE A 195 -4.13 4.84 15.62
CA PHE A 195 -3.06 3.95 15.17
C PHE A 195 -2.50 3.13 16.33
N GLU A 196 -2.40 1.83 16.09
CA GLU A 196 -1.55 0.92 16.83
C GLU A 196 -0.20 0.79 16.13
N PHE A 197 0.87 0.59 16.90
CA PHE A 197 2.23 0.56 16.40
C PHE A 197 2.82 -0.84 16.59
N TYR A 198 3.47 -1.35 15.56
CA TYR A 198 4.12 -2.65 15.58
C TYR A 198 5.54 -2.54 15.03
N THR A 199 6.46 -3.33 15.58
CA THR A 199 7.86 -3.47 15.14
C THR A 199 8.09 -4.84 14.55
N GLY A 200 9.14 -5.00 13.74
CA GLY A 200 9.57 -6.31 13.23
C GLY A 200 9.98 -7.28 14.35
N GLU A 201 10.22 -8.54 14.00
CA GLU A 201 10.60 -9.60 14.96
C GLU A 201 11.86 -9.26 15.77
N SER A 202 12.80 -8.51 15.19
CA SER A 202 14.03 -8.11 15.87
C SER A 202 13.83 -7.04 16.95
N MET A 203 12.68 -6.34 16.94
CA MET A 203 12.39 -5.17 17.77
C MET A 203 13.47 -4.07 17.68
N ASP A 204 14.15 -3.97 16.54
CA ASP A 204 15.18 -2.95 16.34
C ASP A 204 14.55 -1.54 16.39
N PRO A 205 15.08 -0.64 17.24
CA PRO A 205 14.52 0.71 17.41
C PRO A 205 14.75 1.62 16.20
N ASP A 206 15.62 1.25 15.25
CA ASP A 206 15.86 1.96 14.00
C ASP A 206 15.11 1.33 12.81
N GLY A 207 14.58 0.11 12.97
CA GLY A 207 13.81 -0.61 11.95
C GLY A 207 12.41 -0.05 11.73
N MET A 208 11.70 -0.55 10.71
CA MET A 208 10.36 -0.06 10.35
C MET A 208 9.32 -0.27 11.47
N VAL A 209 8.57 0.80 11.77
CA VAL A 209 7.32 0.71 12.52
C VAL A 209 6.13 0.59 11.56
N VAL A 210 5.43 -0.53 11.66
CA VAL A 210 4.17 -0.82 10.96
C VAL A 210 3.03 -0.17 11.74
N LEU A 211 2.11 0.47 11.02
CA LEU A 211 0.94 1.11 11.63
C LEU A 211 -0.28 0.25 11.35
N LEU A 212 -1.11 0.01 12.34
CA LEU A 212 -2.40 -0.66 12.17
C LEU A 212 -3.51 0.32 12.54
N ASN A 213 -4.56 0.36 11.72
CA ASN A 213 -5.78 1.12 12.00
C ASN A 213 -6.98 0.38 11.40
N TYR A 214 -8.19 0.89 11.61
CA TYR A 214 -9.43 0.34 11.08
C TYR A 214 -9.97 1.23 9.97
N ARG A 215 -10.53 0.62 8.92
CA ARG A 215 -11.20 1.33 7.83
C ARG A 215 -12.40 2.13 8.35
N GLU A 216 -12.99 2.95 7.49
CA GLU A 216 -14.18 3.75 7.85
C GLU A 216 -15.40 2.91 8.29
N ASP A 217 -15.40 1.61 7.97
CA ASP A 217 -16.38 0.64 8.46
C ASP A 217 -16.20 0.24 9.94
N GLY A 218 -15.09 0.66 10.57
CA GLY A 218 -14.73 0.38 11.95
C GLY A 218 -14.44 -1.10 12.27
N THR A 219 -14.45 -1.98 11.27
CA THR A 219 -14.40 -3.44 11.47
C THR A 219 -13.26 -4.09 10.71
N THR A 220 -12.85 -3.52 9.58
CA THR A 220 -11.77 -4.06 8.76
C THR A 220 -10.44 -3.45 9.20
N PRO A 221 -9.56 -4.20 9.91
CA PRO A 221 -8.22 -3.72 10.19
C PRO A 221 -7.42 -3.63 8.91
N TYR A 222 -6.52 -2.65 8.82
CA TYR A 222 -5.53 -2.55 7.77
C TYR A 222 -4.19 -2.14 8.36
N ILE A 223 -3.10 -2.62 7.78
CA ILE A 223 -1.77 -2.15 8.12
C ILE A 223 -1.23 -1.20 7.06
N VAL A 224 -0.28 -0.37 7.47
CA VAL A 224 0.43 0.59 6.65
C VAL A 224 1.93 0.34 6.82
N ALA A 225 2.61 0.11 5.71
CA ALA A 225 4.07 -0.04 5.64
C ALA A 225 4.66 0.99 4.67
N TRP A 226 5.85 1.51 4.96
CA TRP A 226 6.51 2.49 4.09
C TRP A 226 7.11 1.78 2.87
N LYS A 227 6.52 1.98 1.68
CA LYS A 227 6.93 1.34 0.42
C LYS A 227 8.44 1.43 0.16
N HIS A 228 9.00 2.62 0.34
CA HIS A 228 10.40 2.89 0.06
C HIS A 228 11.36 2.36 1.13
N GLY A 229 10.85 1.95 2.29
CA GLY A 229 11.60 1.23 3.32
C GLY A 229 11.58 -0.28 3.12
N LEU A 230 10.94 -0.79 2.05
CA LEU A 230 10.85 -2.22 1.77
C LEU A 230 11.73 -2.62 0.58
N GLU A 231 12.30 -3.80 0.67
CA GLU A 231 12.97 -4.51 -0.41
C GLU A 231 12.24 -5.82 -0.73
N GLU A 232 12.07 -6.07 -2.03
CA GLU A 232 11.42 -7.27 -2.54
C GLU A 232 12.36 -8.48 -2.52
N MET A 233 11.98 -9.53 -1.80
CA MET A 233 12.60 -10.85 -1.87
C MET A 233 11.62 -11.83 -2.51
N LYS A 234 12.04 -12.47 -3.62
CA LYS A 234 11.27 -13.52 -4.29
C LYS A 234 11.54 -14.87 -3.64
N VAL A 235 10.49 -15.61 -3.29
CA VAL A 235 10.56 -16.99 -2.78
C VAL A 235 10.06 -18.03 -3.79
#